data_AF-A0A955S8H3-F1
#
_entry.id   AF-A0A955S8H3-F1
#
_cell.length_a   1.000
_cell.length_b   1.000
_cell.length_c   1.000
_cell.angle_alpha   90.00
_cell.angle_beta   90.00
_cell.angle_gamma   90.00
#
_symmetry.space_group_name_H-M   'P 1'
#
loop_
_entity.id
_entity.type
_entity.pdbx_description
1 polymer ?
#
loop_
_entity_poly.entity_id
_entity_poly.type
_entity_poly.pdbx_seq_one_letter_code
_entity_poly.pdbx_strand_id
1 'polypeptide(L)'
;MKIEIDLGEVLADEYGNMENLAETIKRQIVDNLTNILKSRVAVEVDKKTSEMINAELQKVVAAQMPTLFNELIDREYTTYDSNGRKGVSTTLRNAIIDTLTKQMIYKNTNYNSDKNYFTLSVDEIVKSRCNEFKLKFNKEVDDIFVKEALDYAVAKLKTRLNV
;
A
#
# COMPACT_ATOMS: atom_id res chain seq x y z
N MET A 1 -62.83 -45.20 -42.20
CA MET A 1 -62.40 -45.58 -40.83
C MET A 1 -62.29 -44.31 -40.02
N LYS A 2 -63.17 -44.13 -39.03
CA LYS A 2 -63.08 -43.04 -38.05
C LYS A 2 -62.48 -43.65 -36.79
N ILE A 3 -61.37 -43.11 -36.31
CA ILE A 3 -60.81 -43.46 -35.01
C ILE A 3 -61.35 -42.40 -34.06
N GLU A 4 -62.28 -42.81 -33.20
CA GLU A 4 -62.73 -41.99 -32.06
C GLU A 4 -61.85 -42.39 -30.88
N ILE A 5 -61.00 -41.46 -30.43
CA ILE A 5 -60.19 -41.63 -29.23
C ILE A 5 -61.06 -41.19 -28.07
N ASP A 6 -61.47 -42.13 -27.22
CA ASP A 6 -62.18 -41.83 -25.98
C ASP A 6 -61.19 -41.27 -24.96
N LEU A 7 -61.27 -39.97 -24.72
CA LEU A 7 -60.40 -39.25 -23.81
C LEU A 7 -60.61 -39.67 -22.34
N GLY A 8 -61.69 -40.39 -22.03
CA GLY A 8 -61.95 -40.93 -20.70
C GLY A 8 -61.01 -42.08 -20.31
N GLU A 9 -60.53 -42.86 -21.29
CA GLU A 9 -59.61 -43.99 -21.05
C GLU A 9 -58.17 -43.50 -20.81
N VAL A 10 -57.82 -42.31 -21.31
CA VAL A 10 -56.46 -41.75 -21.22
C VAL A 10 -56.24 -40.93 -19.94
N LEU A 11 -57.31 -40.37 -19.35
CA LEU A 11 -57.22 -39.38 -18.27
C LEU A 11 -57.76 -39.86 -16.92
N ALA A 12 -58.24 -41.09 -16.80
CA ALA A 12 -58.73 -41.65 -15.53
C ALA A 12 -57.56 -42.24 -14.69
N ASP A 13 -57.55 -41.93 -13.39
CA ASP A 13 -56.67 -42.62 -12.44
C ASP A 13 -57.23 -44.00 -12.04
N GLU A 14 -56.43 -44.81 -11.33
CA GLU A 14 -56.80 -46.16 -10.86
C GLU A 14 -58.04 -46.20 -9.93
N TYR A 15 -58.60 -45.05 -9.56
CA TYR A 15 -59.79 -44.92 -8.72
C TYR A 15 -61.01 -44.32 -9.47
N GLY A 16 -60.91 -44.14 -10.79
CA GLY A 16 -62.02 -43.69 -11.62
C GLY A 16 -62.37 -42.21 -11.46
N ASN A 17 -61.48 -41.41 -10.86
CA ASN A 17 -61.67 -39.96 -10.79
C ASN A 17 -61.06 -39.31 -12.04
N MET A 18 -61.92 -38.71 -12.87
CA MET A 18 -61.46 -37.81 -13.92
C MET A 18 -61.10 -36.47 -13.29
N GLU A 19 -59.80 -36.21 -13.10
CA GLU A 19 -59.33 -34.85 -12.84
C GLU A 19 -59.72 -34.01 -14.09
N ASN A 20 -60.57 -33.01 -13.92
CA ASN A 20 -60.96 -32.17 -15.06
C ASN A 20 -59.68 -31.55 -15.63
N LEU A 21 -59.52 -31.51 -16.95
CA LEU A 21 -58.33 -30.97 -17.62
C LEU A 21 -57.92 -29.60 -17.06
N ALA A 22 -58.90 -28.80 -16.63
CA ALA A 22 -58.69 -27.52 -15.95
C ALA A 22 -57.96 -27.63 -14.59
N GLU A 23 -58.19 -28.68 -13.81
CA GLU A 23 -57.53 -28.92 -12.52
C GLU A 23 -56.09 -29.42 -12.71
N THR A 24 -55.85 -30.33 -13.66
CA THR A 24 -54.49 -30.79 -13.99
C THR A 24 -53.63 -29.64 -14.52
N ILE A 25 -54.20 -28.77 -15.38
CA ILE A 25 -53.52 -27.55 -15.85
C ILE A 25 -53.25 -26.59 -14.68
N LYS A 26 -54.22 -26.38 -13.78
CA LYS A 26 -54.01 -25.53 -12.59
C LYS A 26 -52.88 -26.08 -11.71
N ARG A 27 -52.85 -27.39 -11.45
CA ARG A 27 -51.79 -28.04 -10.66
C ARG A 27 -50.43 -27.84 -11.30
N GLN A 28 -50.30 -28.10 -12.60
CA GLN A 28 -49.05 -27.89 -13.33
C GLN A 28 -48.58 -26.42 -13.32
N ILE A 29 -49.50 -25.47 -13.46
CA ILE A 29 -49.18 -24.03 -13.38
C ILE A 29 -48.71 -23.67 -11.98
N VAL A 30 -49.40 -24.15 -10.93
CA VAL A 30 -49.04 -23.90 -9.53
C VAL A 30 -47.68 -24.52 -9.20
N ASP A 31 -47.42 -25.74 -9.65
CA ASP A 31 -46.14 -26.42 -9.42
C ASP A 31 -44.99 -25.71 -10.13
N ASN A 32 -45.20 -25.29 -11.39
CA ASN A 32 -44.20 -24.56 -12.16
C ASN A 32 -43.92 -23.18 -11.55
N LEU A 33 -44.97 -22.43 -11.19
CA LEU A 33 -44.81 -21.14 -10.49
C LEU A 33 -44.11 -21.32 -9.14
N THR A 34 -44.44 -22.38 -8.39
CA THR A 34 -43.80 -22.69 -7.11
C THR A 34 -42.31 -23.00 -7.30
N ASN A 35 -41.95 -23.77 -8.31
CA ASN A 35 -40.55 -24.10 -8.61
C ASN A 35 -39.76 -22.87 -9.10
N ILE A 36 -40.37 -22.02 -9.92
CA ILE A 36 -39.78 -20.75 -10.36
C ILE A 36 -39.58 -19.82 -9.16
N LEU A 37 -40.56 -19.72 -8.26
CA LEU A 37 -40.44 -18.89 -7.06
C LEU A 37 -39.37 -19.43 -6.10
N LYS A 38 -39.35 -20.75 -5.85
CA LYS A 38 -38.32 -21.39 -5.01
C LYS A 38 -36.91 -21.16 -5.54
N SER A 39 -36.71 -21.34 -6.85
CA SER A 39 -35.38 -21.10 -7.46
C SER A 39 -34.97 -19.63 -7.40
N ARG A 40 -35.88 -18.68 -7.66
CA ARG A 40 -35.59 -17.25 -7.54
C ARG A 40 -35.28 -16.83 -6.10
N VAL A 41 -36.07 -17.31 -5.13
CA VAL A 41 -35.85 -17.02 -3.71
C VAL A 41 -34.51 -17.60 -3.25
N ALA A 42 -34.17 -18.83 -3.65
CA ALA A 42 -32.88 -19.43 -3.32
C ALA A 42 -31.70 -18.59 -3.85
N VAL A 43 -31.74 -18.18 -5.11
CA VAL A 43 -30.69 -17.33 -5.72
C VAL A 43 -30.57 -15.98 -5.01
N GLU A 44 -31.69 -15.33 -4.68
CA GLU A 44 -31.68 -14.03 -4.01
C GLU A 44 -31.20 -14.14 -2.56
N VAL A 45 -31.57 -15.22 -1.86
CA VAL A 45 -31.09 -15.51 -0.51
C VAL A 45 -29.59 -15.81 -0.53
N ASP A 46 -29.10 -16.62 -1.46
CA ASP A 46 -27.68 -16.93 -1.59
C ASP A 46 -26.86 -15.68 -1.89
N LYS A 47 -27.37 -14.80 -2.76
CA LYS A 47 -26.73 -13.52 -3.08
C LYS A 47 -26.65 -12.62 -1.85
N LYS A 48 -27.77 -12.37 -1.17
CA LYS A 48 -27.78 -11.52 0.03
C LYS A 48 -26.96 -12.11 1.17
N THR A 49 -26.98 -13.42 1.34
CA THR A 49 -26.17 -14.12 2.33
C THR A 49 -24.68 -13.95 2.02
N SER A 50 -24.28 -14.12 0.75
CA SER A 50 -22.89 -13.89 0.32
C SER A 50 -22.45 -12.44 0.50
N GLU A 51 -23.31 -11.46 0.19
CA GLU A 51 -23.05 -10.04 0.42
C GLU A 51 -22.86 -9.74 1.91
N MET A 52 -23.73 -10.26 2.78
CA MET A 52 -23.62 -10.10 4.22
C MET A 52 -22.37 -10.77 4.80
N ILE A 53 -22.06 -11.99 4.36
CA ILE A 53 -20.84 -12.70 4.76
C ILE A 53 -19.61 -11.89 4.35
N ASN A 54 -19.55 -11.41 3.10
CA ASN A 54 -18.43 -10.62 2.62
C ASN A 54 -18.26 -9.30 3.39
N ALA A 55 -19.36 -8.61 3.67
CA ALA A 55 -19.33 -7.37 4.46
C ALA A 55 -18.82 -7.62 5.89
N GLU A 56 -19.23 -8.72 6.51
CA GLU A 56 -18.80 -9.05 7.86
C GLU A 56 -17.34 -9.54 7.89
N LEU A 57 -16.92 -10.35 6.91
CA LEU A 57 -15.52 -10.74 6.74
C LEU A 57 -14.62 -9.52 6.57
N GLN A 58 -15.02 -8.53 5.77
CA GLN A 58 -14.23 -7.30 5.59
C GLN A 58 -14.08 -6.52 6.89
N LYS A 59 -15.12 -6.43 7.72
CA LYS A 59 -15.03 -5.78 9.03
C LYS A 59 -14.11 -6.53 9.99
N VAL A 60 -14.26 -7.85 10.08
CA VAL A 60 -13.43 -8.69 10.96
C VAL A 60 -11.97 -8.63 10.54
N VAL A 61 -11.70 -8.73 9.23
CA VAL A 61 -10.35 -8.56 8.68
C VAL A 61 -9.82 -7.19 9.03
N ALA A 62 -10.55 -6.10 8.75
CA ALA A 62 -10.12 -4.73 9.07
C ALA A 62 -9.81 -4.54 10.57
N ALA A 63 -10.59 -5.15 11.47
CA ALA A 63 -10.35 -5.10 12.91
C ALA A 63 -9.09 -5.87 13.33
N GLN A 64 -8.78 -6.99 12.66
CA GLN A 64 -7.62 -7.83 12.95
C GLN A 64 -6.35 -7.45 12.18
N MET A 65 -6.48 -6.66 11.11
CA MET A 65 -5.35 -6.21 10.28
C MET A 65 -4.21 -5.58 11.09
N PRO A 66 -4.45 -4.69 12.08
CA PRO A 66 -3.37 -4.15 12.91
C PRO A 66 -2.61 -5.24 13.67
N THR A 67 -3.33 -6.21 14.23
CA THR A 67 -2.73 -7.34 14.96
C THR A 67 -1.89 -8.20 14.02
N LEU A 68 -2.45 -8.59 12.86
CA LEU A 68 -1.74 -9.36 11.84
C LEU A 68 -0.48 -8.63 11.34
N PHE A 69 -0.56 -7.32 11.16
CA PHE A 69 0.56 -6.51 10.73
C PHE A 69 1.66 -6.44 11.80
N ASN A 70 1.28 -6.27 13.08
CA ASN A 70 2.23 -6.29 14.18
C ASN A 70 2.93 -7.65 14.30
N GLU A 71 2.16 -8.74 14.21
CA GLU A 71 2.71 -10.09 14.19
C GLU A 71 3.67 -10.29 13.02
N LEU A 72 3.33 -9.83 11.81
CA LEU A 72 4.23 -9.91 10.66
C LEU A 72 5.51 -9.10 10.84
N ILE A 73 5.43 -7.92 11.47
CA ILE A 73 6.59 -7.07 11.70
C ILE A 73 7.56 -7.71 12.70
N ASP A 74 7.03 -8.33 13.76
CA ASP A 74 7.80 -8.88 14.87
C ASP A 74 8.15 -10.36 14.67
N ARG A 75 7.54 -11.03 13.69
CA ARG A 75 7.85 -12.43 13.36
C ARG A 75 9.28 -12.58 12.89
N GLU A 76 10.00 -13.46 13.56
CA GLU A 76 11.33 -13.85 13.15
C GLU A 76 11.31 -14.71 11.88
N TYR A 77 12.22 -14.40 10.97
CA TYR A 77 12.50 -15.18 9.78
C TYR A 77 14.00 -15.24 9.53
N THR A 78 14.45 -16.28 8.83
CA THR A 78 15.85 -16.36 8.41
C THR A 78 15.98 -15.93 6.96
N THR A 79 16.92 -15.02 6.69
CA THR A 79 17.29 -14.63 5.34
C THR A 79 18.20 -15.68 4.71
N TYR A 80 18.15 -15.80 3.39
CA TYR A 80 19.10 -16.60 2.61
C TYR A 80 19.77 -15.68 1.60
N ASP A 81 21.09 -15.82 1.44
CA ASP A 81 21.82 -15.07 0.41
C ASP A 81 21.56 -15.65 -0.99
N SER A 82 22.07 -14.98 -2.04
CA SER A 82 21.96 -15.44 -3.43
C SER A 82 22.63 -16.80 -3.69
N ASN A 83 23.47 -17.27 -2.76
CA ASN A 83 24.16 -18.55 -2.82
C ASN A 83 23.51 -19.61 -1.91
N GLY A 84 22.31 -19.32 -1.37
CA GLY A 84 21.57 -20.23 -0.50
C GLY A 84 22.15 -20.39 0.90
N ARG A 85 23.09 -19.54 1.33
CA ARG A 85 23.63 -19.57 2.69
C ARG A 85 22.64 -18.94 3.66
N LYS A 86 22.42 -19.63 4.77
CA LYS A 86 21.52 -19.19 5.84
C LYS A 86 22.13 -18.00 6.58
N GLY A 87 21.39 -16.90 6.61
CA GLY A 87 21.73 -15.69 7.37
C GLY A 87 21.32 -15.77 8.84
N VAL A 88 21.41 -14.63 9.53
CA VAL A 88 20.96 -14.48 10.92
C VAL A 88 19.44 -14.36 10.96
N SER A 89 18.79 -14.94 11.98
CA SER A 89 17.37 -14.72 12.24
C SER A 89 17.12 -13.23 12.48
N THR A 90 16.16 -12.64 11.79
CA THR A 90 15.82 -11.22 11.90
C THR A 90 14.31 -11.04 11.82
N THR A 91 13.85 -9.85 12.16
CA THR A 91 12.45 -9.42 12.00
C THR A 91 12.34 -8.44 10.84
N LEU A 92 11.14 -8.22 10.32
CA LEU A 92 10.95 -7.26 9.22
C LEU A 92 11.37 -5.85 9.67
N ARG A 93 11.04 -5.48 10.91
CA ARG A 93 11.49 -4.22 11.51
C ARG A 93 13.00 -4.08 11.46
N ASN A 94 13.73 -5.10 11.95
CA ASN A 94 15.18 -5.06 12.02
C ASN A 94 15.83 -5.05 10.63
N ALA A 95 15.27 -5.78 9.66
CA ALA A 95 15.75 -5.75 8.29
C ALA A 95 15.57 -4.38 7.61
N ILE A 96 14.45 -3.70 7.86
CA ILE A 96 14.22 -2.32 7.40
C ILE A 96 15.22 -1.37 8.06
N ILE A 97 15.39 -1.45 9.39
CA ILE A 97 16.35 -0.62 10.13
C ILE A 97 17.78 -0.82 9.62
N ASP A 98 18.22 -2.06 9.43
CA ASP A 98 19.55 -2.37 8.92
C ASP A 98 19.77 -1.82 7.50
N THR A 99 18.77 -1.96 6.63
CA THR A 99 18.81 -1.41 5.27
C THR A 99 18.91 0.12 5.29
N LEU A 100 18.07 0.78 6.09
CA LEU A 100 18.09 2.23 6.25
C LEU A 100 19.44 2.70 6.81
N THR A 101 19.95 2.03 7.85
CA THR A 101 21.23 2.35 8.47
C THR A 101 22.36 2.27 7.45
N LYS A 102 22.41 1.19 6.64
CA LYS A 102 23.40 1.03 5.57
C LYS A 102 23.33 2.13 4.51
N GLN A 103 22.13 2.62 4.21
CA GLN A 103 21.93 3.71 3.25
C GLN A 103 22.21 5.10 3.84
N MET A 104 22.13 5.26 5.16
CA MET A 104 22.41 6.53 5.86
C MET A 104 23.88 6.70 6.26
N ILE A 105 24.79 5.94 5.64
CA ILE A 105 26.23 6.12 5.83
C ILE A 105 26.75 7.06 4.74
N TYR A 106 27.34 8.18 5.16
CA TYR A 106 28.05 9.07 4.26
C TYR A 106 29.28 8.36 3.68
N LYS A 107 29.41 8.37 2.36
CA LYS A 107 30.58 7.82 1.66
C LYS A 107 31.15 8.84 0.70
N ASN A 108 32.35 9.32 0.99
CA ASN A 108 33.06 10.20 0.08
C ASN A 108 33.61 9.41 -1.11
N THR A 109 32.86 9.38 -2.22
CA THR A 109 33.27 8.74 -3.47
C THR A 109 33.66 9.80 -4.51
N ASN A 110 34.59 9.44 -5.38
CA ASN A 110 35.07 10.33 -6.45
C ASN A 110 34.03 10.54 -7.56
N TYR A 111 33.10 9.60 -7.74
CA TYR A 111 32.10 9.64 -8.79
C TYR A 111 30.70 9.81 -8.19
N ASN A 112 29.89 10.69 -8.80
CA ASN A 112 28.50 10.92 -8.39
C ASN A 112 27.59 9.72 -8.62
N SER A 113 27.92 8.84 -9.59
CA SER A 113 27.18 7.60 -9.84
C SER A 113 27.17 6.65 -8.65
N ASP A 114 28.19 6.75 -7.80
CA ASP A 114 28.41 5.83 -6.67
C ASP A 114 27.83 6.39 -5.36
N LYS A 115 27.32 7.64 -5.40
CA LYS A 115 26.76 8.32 -4.24
C LYS A 115 25.28 7.94 -4.09
N ASN A 116 24.92 7.55 -2.87
CA ASN A 116 23.51 7.41 -2.52
C ASN A 116 22.88 8.78 -2.22
N TYR A 117 21.55 8.82 -2.20
CA TYR A 117 20.79 10.04 -1.91
C TYR A 117 21.18 10.71 -0.59
N PHE A 118 21.53 9.92 0.43
CA PHE A 118 21.99 10.43 1.71
C PHE A 118 23.30 11.22 1.56
N THR A 119 24.29 10.63 0.89
CA THR A 119 25.59 11.27 0.63
C THR A 119 25.42 12.56 -0.17
N LEU A 120 24.58 12.54 -1.21
CA LEU A 120 24.29 13.74 -2.01
C LEU A 120 23.67 14.86 -1.15
N SER A 121 22.74 14.51 -0.27
CA SER A 121 22.09 15.48 0.63
C SER A 121 23.09 16.08 1.62
N VAL A 122 23.99 15.25 2.17
CA VAL A 122 25.07 15.72 3.06
C VAL A 122 26.03 16.65 2.31
N ASP A 123 26.44 16.28 1.10
CA ASP A 123 27.32 17.11 0.25
C ASP A 123 26.72 18.49 -0.02
N GLU A 124 25.41 18.54 -0.29
CA GLU A 124 24.70 19.79 -0.53
C GLU A 124 24.67 20.69 0.72
N ILE A 125 24.38 20.11 1.89
CA ILE A 125 24.41 20.83 3.17
C ILE A 125 25.81 21.37 3.45
N VAL A 126 26.85 20.54 3.29
CA VAL A 126 28.25 20.95 3.49
C VAL A 126 28.61 22.08 2.55
N LYS A 127 28.26 21.98 1.26
CA LYS A 127 28.51 23.03 0.27
C LYS A 127 27.83 24.34 0.63
N SER A 128 26.56 24.29 1.08
CA SER A 128 25.84 25.47 1.55
C SER A 128 26.55 26.14 2.72
N ARG A 129 26.96 25.36 3.73
CA ARG A 129 27.68 25.87 4.91
C ARG A 129 29.05 26.43 4.57
N CYS A 130 29.79 25.79 3.67
CA CYS A 130 31.08 26.30 3.19
C CYS A 130 30.93 27.63 2.45
N ASN A 131 29.87 27.80 1.65
CA ASN A 131 29.60 29.07 0.98
C ASN A 131 29.25 30.18 1.97
N GLU A 132 28.39 29.90 2.95
CA GLU A 132 28.09 30.83 4.04
C GLU A 132 29.34 31.24 4.82
N PHE A 133 30.19 30.26 5.15
CA PHE A 133 31.46 30.51 5.83
C PHE A 133 32.39 31.38 4.99
N LYS A 134 32.56 31.06 3.70
CA LYS A 134 33.40 31.85 2.78
C LYS A 134 32.97 33.31 2.71
N LEU A 135 31.66 33.57 2.66
CA LEU A 135 31.14 34.94 2.65
C LEU A 135 31.47 35.69 3.94
N LYS A 136 31.27 35.06 5.10
CA LYS A 136 31.60 35.66 6.41
C LYS A 136 33.10 35.90 6.56
N PHE A 137 33.90 34.90 6.21
CA PHE A 137 35.35 34.97 6.30
C PHE A 137 35.93 36.08 5.42
N ASN A 138 35.49 36.17 4.15
CA ASN A 138 35.93 37.24 3.26
C ASN A 138 35.59 38.62 3.83
N LYS A 139 34.39 38.79 4.39
CA LYS A 139 34.00 40.05 5.02
C LYS A 139 34.89 40.41 6.21
N GLU A 140 35.18 39.44 7.08
CA GLU A 140 36.08 39.66 8.23
C GLU A 140 37.50 40.03 7.79
N VAL A 141 38.03 39.35 6.76
CA VAL A 141 39.35 39.67 6.19
C VAL A 141 39.37 41.05 5.58
N ASP A 142 38.34 41.42 4.80
CA ASP A 142 38.24 42.75 4.19
C ASP A 142 38.15 43.84 5.25
N ASP A 143 37.34 43.64 6.29
CA ASP A 143 37.19 44.59 7.41
C ASP A 143 38.51 44.80 8.16
N ILE A 144 39.26 43.72 8.43
CA ILE A 144 40.60 43.79 9.04
C ILE A 144 41.58 44.50 8.11
N PHE A 145 41.60 44.13 6.83
CA PHE A 145 42.51 44.72 5.85
C PHE A 145 42.29 46.22 5.68
N VAL A 146 41.03 46.66 5.57
CA VAL A 146 40.69 48.10 5.49
C VAL A 146 41.14 48.84 6.74
N LYS A 147 40.92 48.26 7.92
CA LYS A 147 41.36 48.85 9.19
C LYS A 147 42.88 48.99 9.23
N GLU A 148 43.62 47.93 8.91
CA GLU A 148 45.09 47.96 8.91
C GLU A 148 45.65 48.93 7.86
N ALA A 149 45.03 49.01 6.68
CA ALA A 149 45.42 49.96 5.64
C ALA A 149 45.19 51.41 6.08
N LEU A 150 44.07 51.70 6.75
CA LEU A 150 43.77 53.02 7.32
C LEU A 150 44.73 53.38 8.45
N ASP A 151 44.97 52.47 9.39
CA ASP A 151 45.90 52.68 10.49
C ASP A 151 47.32 52.97 9.97
N TYR A 152 47.75 52.24 8.95
CA TYR A 152 49.02 52.50 8.26
C TYR A 152 49.04 53.86 7.58
N ALA A 153 47.99 54.22 6.84
CA ALA A 153 47.89 55.51 6.16
C ALA A 153 47.92 56.68 7.15
N VAL A 154 47.19 56.57 8.27
CA VAL A 154 47.18 57.55 9.36
C VAL A 154 48.57 57.66 9.99
N ALA A 155 49.24 56.55 10.27
CA ALA A 155 50.59 56.55 10.82
C ALA A 155 51.61 57.25 9.87
N LYS A 156 51.50 57.01 8.56
CA LYS A 156 52.31 57.69 7.54
C LYS A 156 52.00 59.17 7.39
N LEU A 157 50.74 59.56 7.53
CA LEU A 157 50.32 60.96 7.52
C LEU A 157 50.85 61.72 8.74
N LYS A 158 50.72 61.15 9.94
CA LYS A 158 51.28 61.72 11.18
C LYS A 158 52.78 61.97 11.08
N THR A 159 53.53 60.96 10.62
CA THR A 159 54.98 61.10 10.39
C THR A 159 55.33 62.18 9.36
N ARG A 160 54.51 62.39 8.32
CA ARG A 160 54.73 63.47 7.33
C ARG A 160 54.34 64.86 7.83
N LEU A 161 53.34 64.94 8.71
CA LEU A 161 52.85 66.20 9.28
C LEU A 161 53.62 66.65 10.52
N ASN A 162 54.59 65.85 11.01
CA ASN A 162 55.37 66.11 12.22
C ASN A 162 54.48 66.29 13.48
N VAL A 163 53.40 65.49 13.55
CA VAL A 163 52.48 65.39 14.70
C VAL A 163 52.49 63.97 15.26
#